data_AF-A0A396HF80-F1
#
_entry.id   AF-A0A396HF80-F1
#
_cell.length_a   1.000
_cell.length_b   1.000
_cell.length_c   1.000
_cell.angle_alpha   90.00
_cell.angle_beta   90.00
_cell.angle_gamma   90.00
#
_symmetry.space_group_name_H-M   'P 1'
#
loop_
_entity.id
_entity.type
_entity.pdbx_description
1 polymer ?
#
loop_
_entity_poly.entity_id
_entity_poly.type
_entity_poly.pdbx_seq_one_letter_code
_entity_poly.pdbx_strand_id
1 'polypeptide(L)'
;MQGSQCRLMNSIGGASGTSNNNFVHDINKGYCWTRTDERQAARMRVRYLKAVLRQEVAYFDLHVTSTSEVITSVSNDSLVIQDVISEKVPNFLMNVSMFLGSYIAAFASLWRLAIVGFPFLVLLVIPGFMYGRTSMGLARKIREEYNKAGTIAEQAISSIRTVYSFTGENKTIAAFSDALEGPLKLGLKQGLAKGLGIGSNGLVFAVWSLMSYYGSRMVMYHGAKGGTVYSVGVSIAIGGFLIIL
;
A
#
# COMPACT_ATOMS: atom_id res chain seq x y z
N MET A 1 30.86 -37.44 5.70
CA MET A 1 30.72 -36.01 5.33
C MET A 1 30.05 -35.78 3.96
N GLN A 2 29.94 -36.78 3.07
CA GLN A 2 29.23 -36.63 1.77
C GLN A 2 27.69 -36.55 1.85
N GLY A 3 27.06 -37.18 2.86
CA GLY A 3 25.59 -37.21 2.98
C GLY A 3 24.94 -35.86 3.34
N SER A 4 25.67 -34.96 4.01
CA SER A 4 25.20 -33.59 4.32
C SER A 4 25.33 -32.65 3.13
N GLN A 5 26.38 -32.78 2.29
CA GLN A 5 26.52 -31.99 1.05
C GLN A 5 25.48 -32.36 -0.01
N CYS A 6 25.15 -33.65 -0.18
CA CYS A 6 24.09 -34.08 -1.11
C CYS A 6 22.71 -33.55 -0.71
N ARG A 7 22.41 -33.46 0.60
CA ARG A 7 21.15 -32.90 1.11
C ARG A 7 21.08 -31.37 0.94
N LEU A 8 22.22 -30.69 1.06
CA LEU A 8 22.35 -29.26 0.73
C LEU A 8 22.19 -29.02 -0.77
N MET A 9 22.86 -29.77 -1.66
CA MET A 9 22.70 -29.63 -3.12
C MET A 9 21.28 -29.94 -3.60
N ASN A 10 20.57 -30.91 -3.00
CA ASN A 10 19.15 -31.15 -3.32
C ASN A 10 18.22 -30.04 -2.80
N SER A 11 18.52 -29.44 -1.64
CA SER A 11 17.78 -28.28 -1.12
C SER A 11 18.05 -27.01 -1.95
N ILE A 12 19.27 -26.82 -2.45
CA ILE A 12 19.66 -25.70 -3.32
C ILE A 12 19.08 -25.90 -4.74
N GLY A 13 19.06 -27.14 -5.25
CA GLY A 13 18.40 -27.53 -6.50
C GLY A 13 16.87 -27.37 -6.45
N GLY A 14 16.26 -27.72 -5.32
CA GLY A 14 14.83 -27.46 -5.06
C GLY A 14 14.51 -25.98 -4.98
N ALA A 15 15.34 -25.19 -4.28
CA ALA A 15 15.18 -23.74 -4.16
C ALA A 15 15.32 -23.01 -5.51
N SER A 16 16.27 -23.43 -6.37
CA SER A 16 16.46 -22.88 -7.71
C SER A 16 15.32 -23.28 -8.68
N GLY A 17 14.79 -24.50 -8.57
CA GLY A 17 13.57 -24.91 -9.28
C GLY A 17 12.32 -24.12 -8.87
N THR A 18 12.13 -23.86 -7.57
CA THR A 18 11.04 -23.00 -7.09
C THR A 18 11.21 -21.54 -7.48
N SER A 19 12.45 -21.02 -7.55
CA SER A 19 12.70 -19.64 -7.98
C SER A 19 12.34 -19.41 -9.45
N ASN A 20 12.65 -20.36 -10.33
CA ASN A 20 12.25 -20.31 -11.74
C ASN A 20 10.73 -20.39 -11.91
N ASN A 21 10.06 -21.26 -11.16
CA ASN A 21 8.60 -21.38 -11.23
C ASN A 21 7.89 -20.14 -10.69
N ASN A 22 8.39 -19.54 -9.61
CA ASN A 22 7.85 -18.29 -9.06
C ASN A 22 8.01 -17.14 -10.05
N PHE A 23 9.17 -17.03 -10.70
CA PHE A 23 9.41 -15.99 -11.71
C PHE A 23 8.45 -16.09 -12.90
N VAL A 24 8.24 -17.29 -13.43
CA VAL A 24 7.28 -17.51 -14.54
C VAL A 24 5.85 -17.21 -14.11
N HIS A 25 5.49 -17.61 -12.89
CA HIS A 25 4.16 -17.36 -12.35
C HIS A 25 3.89 -15.87 -12.11
N ASP A 26 4.87 -15.11 -11.63
CA ASP A 26 4.76 -13.67 -11.41
C ASP A 26 4.65 -12.91 -12.74
N ILE A 27 5.41 -13.31 -13.77
CA ILE A 27 5.27 -12.77 -15.13
C ILE A 27 3.88 -13.05 -15.70
N ASN A 28 3.40 -14.29 -15.58
CA ASN A 28 2.10 -14.67 -16.14
C ASN A 28 0.94 -13.96 -15.44
N LYS A 29 1.02 -13.81 -14.12
CA LYS A 29 0.06 -13.02 -13.33
C LYS A 29 0.05 -11.56 -13.76
N GLY A 30 1.23 -10.93 -13.82
CA GLY A 30 1.37 -9.54 -14.27
C GLY A 30 0.77 -9.34 -15.65
N TYR A 31 1.12 -10.21 -16.60
CA TYR A 31 0.60 -10.13 -17.97
C TYR A 31 -0.92 -10.31 -18.06
N CYS A 32 -1.48 -11.30 -17.36
CA CYS A 32 -2.92 -11.56 -17.35
C CYS A 32 -3.71 -10.39 -16.75
N TRP A 33 -3.18 -9.82 -15.67
CA TRP A 33 -3.82 -8.74 -14.95
C TRP A 33 -3.76 -7.42 -15.70
N THR A 34 -2.59 -7.03 -16.21
CA THR A 34 -2.42 -5.83 -17.06
C THR A 34 -3.29 -5.90 -18.31
N ARG A 35 -3.40 -7.08 -18.94
CA ARG A 35 -4.27 -7.27 -20.11
C ARG A 35 -5.76 -7.13 -19.78
N THR A 36 -6.18 -7.56 -18.60
CA THR A 36 -7.58 -7.46 -18.16
C THR A 36 -7.93 -6.02 -17.81
N ASP A 37 -7.04 -5.34 -17.11
CA ASP A 37 -7.14 -3.94 -16.74
C ASP A 37 -7.22 -3.02 -17.97
N GLU A 38 -6.31 -3.18 -18.95
CA GLU A 38 -6.31 -2.36 -20.17
C GLU A 38 -7.63 -2.46 -20.94
N ARG A 39 -8.24 -3.65 -20.97
CA ARG A 39 -9.57 -3.87 -21.57
C ARG A 39 -10.68 -3.20 -20.77
N GLN A 40 -10.60 -3.20 -19.45
CA GLN A 40 -11.59 -2.54 -18.60
C GLN A 40 -11.48 -1.01 -18.69
N ALA A 41 -10.26 -0.47 -18.67
CA ALA A 41 -9.97 0.95 -18.83
C ALA A 41 -10.46 1.47 -20.19
N ALA A 42 -10.21 0.75 -21.28
CA ALA A 42 -10.71 1.11 -22.61
C ALA A 42 -12.25 1.15 -22.67
N ARG A 43 -12.94 0.17 -22.04
CA ARG A 43 -14.41 0.17 -21.96
C ARG A 43 -14.95 1.32 -21.12
N MET A 44 -14.29 1.68 -20.02
CA MET A 44 -14.67 2.84 -19.20
C MET A 44 -14.53 4.13 -20.00
N ARG A 45 -13.39 4.36 -20.68
CA ARG A 45 -13.16 5.55 -21.53
C ARG A 45 -14.24 5.72 -22.60
N VAL A 46 -14.60 4.64 -23.30
CA VAL A 46 -15.65 4.67 -24.34
C VAL A 46 -17.03 4.95 -23.76
N ARG A 47 -17.41 4.30 -22.65
CA ARG A 47 -18.71 4.53 -22.00
C ARG A 47 -18.82 5.95 -21.44
N TYR A 48 -17.73 6.47 -20.88
CA TYR A 48 -17.68 7.82 -20.34
C TYR A 48 -17.80 8.86 -21.46
N LEU A 49 -17.02 8.74 -22.54
CA LEU A 49 -17.15 9.64 -23.70
C LEU A 49 -18.57 9.61 -24.26
N LYS A 50 -19.20 8.43 -24.36
CA LYS A 50 -20.59 8.29 -24.78
C LYS A 50 -21.58 8.96 -23.82
N ALA A 51 -21.30 8.98 -22.52
CA ALA A 51 -22.12 9.66 -21.52
C ALA A 51 -21.98 11.19 -21.64
N VAL A 52 -20.76 11.70 -21.78
CA VAL A 52 -20.49 13.14 -21.98
C VAL A 52 -21.16 13.65 -23.26
N LEU A 53 -21.09 12.90 -24.36
CA LEU A 53 -21.75 13.25 -25.63
C LEU A 53 -23.29 13.21 -25.57
N ARG A 54 -23.88 12.57 -24.55
CA ARG A 54 -25.33 12.53 -24.33
C ARG A 54 -25.83 13.64 -23.40
N GLN A 55 -24.92 14.41 -22.82
CA GLN A 55 -25.24 15.47 -21.88
C GLN A 55 -25.81 16.69 -22.64
N GLU A 56 -26.78 17.37 -22.03
CA GLU A 56 -27.42 18.56 -22.61
C GLU A 56 -26.49 19.79 -22.61
N VAL A 57 -26.72 20.73 -23.53
CA VAL A 57 -25.89 21.93 -23.71
C VAL A 57 -25.83 22.79 -22.44
N ALA A 58 -26.91 22.82 -21.65
CA ALA A 58 -26.95 23.56 -20.38
C ALA A 58 -25.91 23.07 -19.35
N TYR A 59 -25.51 21.80 -19.39
CA TYR A 59 -24.46 21.27 -18.52
C TYR A 59 -23.08 21.83 -18.86
N PHE A 60 -22.81 22.04 -20.14
CA PHE A 60 -21.56 22.65 -20.61
C PHE A 60 -21.50 24.16 -20.35
N ASP A 61 -22.65 24.82 -20.17
CA ASP A 61 -22.74 26.26 -19.88
C ASP A 61 -22.58 26.54 -18.38
N LEU A 62 -23.05 25.63 -17.52
CA LEU A 62 -22.91 25.70 -16.05
C LEU A 62 -21.52 25.30 -15.55
N HIS A 63 -20.76 24.51 -16.32
CA HIS A 63 -19.41 24.10 -15.96
C HIS A 63 -18.44 24.75 -16.95
N VAL A 64 -17.78 25.84 -16.53
CA VAL A 64 -16.76 26.59 -17.29
C VAL A 64 -15.45 25.80 -17.43
N THR A 65 -15.57 24.49 -17.66
CA THR A 65 -14.46 23.57 -17.89
C THR A 65 -14.52 23.25 -19.38
N SER A 66 -13.59 23.82 -20.14
CA SER A 66 -13.50 23.62 -21.59
C SER A 66 -13.65 22.12 -21.92
N THR A 67 -14.36 21.77 -22.98
CA THR A 67 -14.57 20.36 -23.40
C THR A 67 -13.26 19.56 -23.41
N SER A 68 -12.14 20.24 -23.70
CA SER A 68 -10.75 19.74 -23.64
C SER A 68 -10.30 19.31 -22.24
N GLU A 69 -10.68 20.04 -21.20
CA GLU A 69 -10.32 19.77 -19.81
C GLU A 69 -11.18 18.62 -19.22
N VAL A 70 -12.43 18.47 -19.66
CA VAL A 70 -13.23 17.27 -19.35
C VAL A 70 -12.62 16.02 -19.99
N ILE A 71 -12.19 16.08 -21.25
CA ILE A 71 -11.53 14.94 -21.91
C ILE A 71 -10.18 14.60 -21.25
N THR A 72 -9.44 15.62 -20.82
CA THR A 72 -8.12 15.45 -20.17
C THR A 72 -8.27 14.92 -18.75
N SER A 73 -9.21 15.44 -17.95
CA SER A 73 -9.52 14.92 -16.61
C SER A 73 -10.00 13.47 -16.66
N VAL A 74 -10.85 13.11 -17.62
CA VAL A 74 -11.31 11.72 -17.82
C VAL A 74 -10.17 10.79 -18.19
N SER A 75 -9.26 11.26 -19.05
CA SER A 75 -8.09 10.47 -19.44
C SER A 75 -7.17 10.23 -18.23
N ASN A 76 -6.94 11.28 -17.42
CA ASN A 76 -6.15 11.19 -16.19
C ASN A 76 -6.82 10.30 -15.14
N ASP A 77 -8.10 10.47 -14.87
CA ASP A 77 -8.86 9.65 -13.90
C ASP A 77 -8.89 8.19 -14.34
N SER A 78 -9.07 7.94 -15.65
CA SER A 78 -9.03 6.59 -16.19
C SER A 78 -7.64 5.96 -16.03
N LEU A 79 -6.55 6.73 -16.19
CA LEU A 79 -5.19 6.25 -15.98
C LEU A 79 -4.93 5.95 -14.49
N VAL A 80 -5.41 6.79 -13.58
CA VAL A 80 -5.32 6.54 -12.13
C VAL A 80 -6.11 5.29 -11.72
N ILE A 81 -7.33 5.12 -12.24
CA ILE A 81 -8.14 3.92 -12.02
C ILE A 81 -7.43 2.69 -12.59
N GLN A 82 -6.86 2.82 -13.79
CA GLN A 82 -6.11 1.76 -14.45
C GLN A 82 -4.90 1.33 -13.59
N ASP A 83 -4.15 2.28 -13.05
CA ASP A 83 -2.99 2.01 -12.19
C ASP A 83 -3.39 1.31 -10.89
N VAL A 84 -4.49 1.76 -10.27
CA VAL A 84 -5.04 1.13 -9.06
C VAL A 84 -5.52 -0.29 -9.34
N ILE A 85 -6.22 -0.50 -10.45
CA ILE A 85 -6.69 -1.84 -10.83
C ILE A 85 -5.50 -2.72 -11.17
N SER A 86 -4.57 -2.28 -12.03
CA SER A 86 -3.43 -3.08 -12.48
C SER A 86 -2.43 -3.43 -11.38
N GLU A 87 -2.14 -2.52 -10.46
CA GLU A 87 -1.07 -2.72 -9.48
C GLU A 87 -1.60 -3.01 -8.06
N LYS A 88 -2.60 -2.26 -7.58
CA LYS A 88 -3.01 -2.36 -6.16
C LYS A 88 -3.92 -3.56 -5.90
N VAL A 89 -4.82 -3.89 -6.81
CA VAL A 89 -5.76 -5.01 -6.61
C VAL A 89 -5.05 -6.38 -6.58
N PRO A 90 -4.10 -6.71 -7.48
CA PRO A 90 -3.35 -7.96 -7.42
C PRO A 90 -2.52 -8.09 -6.16
N ASN A 91 -1.85 -7.01 -5.77
CA ASN A 91 -1.03 -6.98 -4.56
C ASN A 91 -1.89 -7.22 -3.32
N PHE A 92 -3.06 -6.60 -3.24
CA PHE A 92 -4.00 -6.86 -2.15
C PHE A 92 -4.47 -8.32 -2.12
N LEU A 93 -4.84 -8.89 -3.27
CA LEU A 93 -5.29 -10.28 -3.37
C LEU A 93 -4.16 -11.27 -3.02
N MET A 94 -2.92 -10.95 -3.43
CA MET A 94 -1.73 -11.71 -3.10
C MET A 94 -1.42 -11.66 -1.60
N ASN A 95 -1.48 -10.48 -0.97
CA ASN A 95 -1.26 -10.32 0.47
C ASN A 95 -2.30 -11.09 1.29
N VAL A 96 -3.58 -11.02 0.91
CA VAL A 96 -4.67 -11.75 1.59
C VAL A 96 -4.51 -13.27 1.43
N SER A 97 -4.21 -13.74 0.23
CA SER A 97 -4.03 -15.18 -0.02
C SER A 97 -2.78 -15.73 0.68
N MET A 98 -1.69 -14.97 0.73
CA MET A 98 -0.47 -15.35 1.43
C MET A 98 -0.63 -15.33 2.96
N PHE A 99 -1.40 -14.38 3.49
CA PHE A 99 -1.81 -14.37 4.89
C PHE A 99 -2.62 -15.63 5.25
N LEU A 100 -3.67 -15.94 4.49
CA LEU A 100 -4.48 -17.13 4.73
C LEU A 100 -3.66 -18.41 4.58
N GLY A 101 -2.84 -18.51 3.52
CA GLY A 101 -2.00 -19.67 3.26
C GLY A 101 -0.96 -19.91 4.36
N SER A 102 -0.28 -18.86 4.82
CA SER A 102 0.70 -18.95 5.92
C SER A 102 0.05 -19.36 7.24
N TYR A 103 -1.15 -18.86 7.52
CA TYR A 103 -1.91 -19.23 8.73
C TYR A 103 -2.38 -20.69 8.69
N ILE A 104 -2.94 -21.14 7.56
CA ILE A 104 -3.37 -22.54 7.38
C ILE A 104 -2.17 -23.50 7.49
N ALA A 105 -1.03 -23.17 6.86
CA ALA A 105 0.18 -23.97 6.93
C ALA A 105 0.78 -24.03 8.35
N ALA A 106 0.68 -22.93 9.11
CA ALA A 106 1.09 -22.86 10.50
C ALA A 106 0.23 -23.78 11.40
N PHE A 107 -1.10 -23.76 11.21
CA PHE A 107 -2.03 -24.62 11.93
C PHE A 107 -1.84 -26.11 11.60
N ALA A 108 -1.62 -26.44 10.32
CA ALA A 108 -1.41 -27.81 9.88
C ALA A 108 -0.10 -28.42 10.42
N SER A 109 0.94 -27.61 10.61
CA SER A 109 2.26 -28.09 11.06
C SER A 109 2.35 -28.27 12.57
N LEU A 110 2.06 -27.22 13.35
CA LEU A 110 2.08 -27.28 14.82
C LEU A 110 0.95 -26.42 15.40
N TRP A 111 -0.22 -27.04 15.59
CA TRP A 111 -1.38 -26.39 16.19
C TRP A 111 -1.09 -25.78 17.57
N ARG A 112 -0.24 -26.40 18.39
CA ARG A 112 0.14 -25.89 19.72
C ARG A 112 0.93 -24.58 19.67
N LEU A 113 1.81 -24.43 18.67
CA LEU A 113 2.60 -23.20 18.48
C LEU A 113 1.74 -22.11 17.83
N ALA A 114 0.87 -22.49 16.90
CA ALA A 114 -0.02 -21.58 16.20
C ALA A 114 -1.03 -20.90 17.15
N ILE A 115 -1.58 -21.63 18.12
CA ILE A 115 -2.47 -21.05 19.15
C ILE A 115 -1.75 -19.99 19.98
N VAL A 116 -0.48 -20.23 20.34
CA VAL A 116 0.33 -19.26 21.10
C VAL A 116 0.71 -18.04 20.25
N GLY A 117 0.91 -18.22 18.95
CA GLY A 117 1.20 -17.13 18.00
C GLY A 117 0.00 -16.25 17.64
N PHE A 118 -1.23 -16.78 17.74
CA PHE A 118 -2.46 -16.06 17.38
C PHE A 118 -2.69 -14.74 18.13
N PRO A 119 -2.58 -14.67 19.48
CA PRO A 119 -2.75 -13.40 20.19
C PRO A 119 -1.71 -12.35 19.80
N PHE A 120 -0.47 -12.75 19.49
CA PHE A 120 0.56 -11.82 19.01
C PHE A 120 0.23 -11.26 17.62
N LEU A 121 -0.35 -12.09 16.76
CA LEU A 121 -0.79 -11.68 15.44
C LEU A 121 -1.94 -10.66 15.52
N VAL A 122 -2.96 -10.92 16.36
CA VAL A 122 -4.07 -9.97 16.58
C VAL A 122 -3.57 -8.67 17.20
N LEU A 123 -2.63 -8.74 18.15
CA LEU A 123 -2.03 -7.59 18.80
C LEU A 123 -1.19 -6.73 17.86
N LEU A 124 -0.62 -7.30 16.79
CA LEU A 124 0.10 -6.55 15.74
C LEU A 124 -0.84 -5.96 14.69
N VAL A 125 -1.88 -6.69 14.30
CA VAL A 125 -2.81 -6.27 13.24
C VAL A 125 -3.69 -5.11 13.67
N ILE A 126 -4.23 -5.10 14.90
CA ILE A 126 -5.15 -4.05 15.36
C ILE A 126 -4.50 -2.65 15.33
N PRO A 127 -3.32 -2.42 15.94
CA PRO A 127 -2.65 -1.12 15.89
C PRO A 127 -2.22 -0.75 14.47
N GLY A 128 -1.72 -1.73 13.68
CA GLY A 128 -1.32 -1.51 12.29
C GLY A 128 -2.48 -1.00 11.42
N PHE A 129 -3.64 -1.64 11.55
CA PHE A 129 -4.85 -1.23 10.81
C PHE A 129 -5.38 0.13 11.26
N MET A 130 -5.44 0.39 12.58
CA MET A 130 -5.85 1.69 13.12
C MET A 130 -4.91 2.81 12.66
N TYR A 131 -3.61 2.54 12.65
CA TYR A 131 -2.58 3.47 12.20
C TYR A 131 -2.70 3.76 10.70
N GLY A 132 -2.91 2.73 9.87
CA GLY A 132 -3.15 2.86 8.44
C GLY A 132 -4.38 3.72 8.12
N ARG A 133 -5.50 3.45 8.79
CA ARG A 133 -6.75 4.24 8.66
C ARG A 133 -6.55 5.70 9.05
N THR A 134 -5.89 5.96 10.18
CA THR A 134 -5.62 7.32 10.65
C THR A 134 -4.68 8.07 9.71
N SER A 135 -3.67 7.39 9.16
CA SER A 135 -2.74 7.95 8.19
C SER A 135 -3.41 8.33 6.87
N MET A 136 -4.32 7.50 6.36
CA MET A 136 -5.12 7.83 5.17
C MET A 136 -6.01 9.05 5.41
N GLY A 137 -6.67 9.13 6.57
CA GLY A 137 -7.50 10.29 6.94
C GLY A 137 -6.69 11.58 7.05
N LEU A 138 -5.49 11.51 7.64
CA LEU A 138 -4.59 12.65 7.78
C LEU A 138 -4.02 13.09 6.42
N ALA A 139 -3.64 12.15 5.56
CA ALA A 139 -3.18 12.44 4.20
C ALA A 139 -4.27 13.15 3.37
N ARG A 140 -5.54 12.73 3.51
CA ARG A 140 -6.66 13.39 2.83
C ARG A 140 -6.82 14.84 3.30
N LYS A 141 -6.78 15.08 4.61
CA LYS A 141 -6.84 16.45 5.19
C LYS A 141 -5.68 17.33 4.72
N ILE A 142 -4.46 16.79 4.69
CA ILE A 142 -3.30 17.52 4.17
C ILE A 142 -3.52 17.92 2.72
N ARG A 143 -4.04 17.02 1.88
CA ARG A 143 -4.33 17.30 0.47
C ARG A 143 -5.42 18.36 0.31
N GLU A 144 -6.48 18.31 1.11
CA GLU A 144 -7.56 19.31 1.11
C GLU A 144 -7.04 20.71 1.46
N GLU A 145 -6.22 20.85 2.49
CA GLU A 145 -5.62 22.14 2.85
C GLU A 145 -4.58 22.61 1.82
N TYR A 146 -3.80 21.68 1.26
CA TYR A 146 -2.81 22.00 0.22
C TYR A 146 -3.47 22.50 -1.07
N ASN A 147 -4.64 21.95 -1.43
CA ASN A 147 -5.41 22.41 -2.59
C ASN A 147 -5.81 23.90 -2.44
N LYS A 148 -6.17 24.36 -1.22
CA LYS A 148 -6.49 25.78 -0.99
C LYS A 148 -5.29 26.70 -1.27
N ALA A 149 -4.11 26.31 -0.79
CA ALA A 149 -2.87 27.03 -1.09
C ALA A 149 -2.54 27.00 -2.59
N GLY A 150 -2.79 25.86 -3.25
CA GLY A 150 -2.69 25.70 -4.70
C GLY A 150 -3.58 26.67 -5.47
N THR A 151 -4.85 26.81 -5.09
CA THR A 151 -5.78 27.75 -5.72
C THR A 151 -5.31 29.21 -5.59
N ILE A 152 -4.77 29.61 -4.43
CA ILE A 152 -4.23 30.96 -4.23
C ILE A 152 -3.03 31.21 -5.17
N ALA A 153 -2.14 30.22 -5.30
CA ALA A 153 -1.00 30.31 -6.21
C ALA A 153 -1.44 30.36 -7.68
N GLU A 154 -2.38 29.49 -8.08
CA GLU A 154 -2.95 29.48 -9.43
C GLU A 154 -3.60 30.82 -9.79
N GLN A 155 -4.36 31.42 -8.87
CA GLN A 155 -4.97 32.73 -9.06
C GLN A 155 -3.91 33.84 -9.24
N ALA A 156 -2.85 33.82 -8.42
CA ALA A 156 -1.76 34.79 -8.52
C ALA A 156 -1.00 34.67 -9.85
N ILE A 157 -0.75 33.44 -10.31
CA ILE A 157 -0.07 33.17 -11.59
C ILE A 157 -0.97 33.53 -12.78
N SER A 158 -2.24 33.16 -12.73
CA SER A 158 -3.22 33.46 -13.78
C SER A 158 -3.38 34.98 -13.97
N SER A 159 -3.33 35.74 -12.87
CA SER A 159 -3.46 37.20 -12.86
C SER A 159 -2.13 37.94 -12.69
N ILE A 160 -1.01 37.38 -13.14
CA ILE A 160 0.34 37.91 -12.88
C ILE A 160 0.52 39.36 -13.33
N ARG A 161 -0.10 39.74 -14.46
CA ARG A 161 -0.04 41.12 -14.99
C ARG A 161 -0.68 42.12 -14.03
N THR A 162 -1.76 41.73 -13.36
CA THR A 162 -2.46 42.56 -12.37
C THR A 162 -1.67 42.64 -11.06
N VAL A 163 -1.10 41.52 -10.60
CA VAL A 163 -0.25 41.51 -9.40
C VAL A 163 0.96 42.44 -9.58
N TYR A 164 1.58 42.40 -10.76
CA TYR A 164 2.72 43.26 -11.10
C TYR A 164 2.32 44.74 -11.20
N SER A 165 1.20 45.06 -11.86
CA SER A 165 0.75 46.46 -12.02
C SER A 165 0.36 47.14 -10.71
N PHE A 166 -0.08 46.38 -9.71
CA PHE A 166 -0.41 46.87 -8.37
C PHE A 166 0.72 46.67 -7.35
N THR A 167 1.90 46.22 -7.79
CA THR A 167 3.06 45.94 -6.91
C THR A 167 2.69 45.00 -5.74
N GLY A 168 1.76 44.07 -5.97
CA GLY A 168 1.12 43.23 -4.96
C GLY A 168 1.88 41.96 -4.59
N GLU A 169 3.10 41.77 -5.10
CA GLU A 169 3.89 40.54 -4.98
C GLU A 169 4.07 40.10 -3.52
N ASN A 170 4.47 41.02 -2.64
CA ASN A 170 4.64 40.75 -1.21
C ASN A 170 3.35 40.30 -0.54
N LYS A 171 2.20 40.86 -0.95
CA LYS A 171 0.89 40.49 -0.41
C LYS A 171 0.48 39.09 -0.85
N THR A 172 0.71 38.74 -2.12
CA THR A 172 0.45 37.39 -2.64
C THR A 172 1.34 36.33 -2.02
N ILE A 173 2.63 36.63 -1.80
CA ILE A 173 3.57 35.73 -1.12
C ILE A 173 3.17 35.51 0.34
N ALA A 174 2.78 36.58 1.05
CA ALA A 174 2.31 36.48 2.44
C ALA A 174 1.04 35.62 2.54
N ALA A 175 0.07 35.80 1.64
CA ALA A 175 -1.15 35.00 1.60
C ALA A 175 -0.88 33.52 1.29
N PHE A 176 0.05 33.22 0.39
CA PHE A 176 0.46 31.85 0.10
C PHE A 176 1.19 31.21 1.28
N SER A 177 2.09 31.95 1.94
CA SER A 177 2.80 31.50 3.13
C SER A 177 1.85 31.18 4.29
N ASP A 178 0.82 32.02 4.50
CA ASP A 178 -0.21 31.79 5.53
C ASP A 178 -1.03 30.53 5.23
N ALA A 179 -1.44 30.35 3.97
CA ALA A 179 -2.18 29.16 3.54
C ALA A 179 -1.38 27.85 3.65
N LEU A 180 -0.04 27.92 3.58
CA LEU A 180 0.87 26.77 3.72
C LEU A 180 1.08 26.33 5.18
N GLU A 181 0.85 27.20 6.15
CA GLU A 181 1.13 26.90 7.55
C GLU A 181 0.26 25.74 8.09
N GLY A 182 -1.00 25.65 7.61
CA GLY A 182 -1.92 24.57 7.91
C GLY A 182 -1.43 23.19 7.44
N PRO A 183 -1.18 22.99 6.12
CA PRO A 183 -0.57 21.78 5.59
C PRO A 183 0.76 21.40 6.27
N LEU A 184 1.60 22.40 6.60
CA LEU A 184 2.90 22.17 7.21
C LEU A 184 2.76 21.61 8.65
N LYS A 185 1.88 22.21 9.47
CA LYS A 185 1.57 21.70 10.82
C LYS A 185 0.99 20.28 10.78
N LEU A 186 0.11 19.99 9.83
CA LEU A 186 -0.47 18.65 9.63
C LEU A 186 0.59 17.64 9.14
N GLY A 187 1.44 18.05 8.22
CA GLY A 187 2.55 17.25 7.69
C GLY A 187 3.58 16.89 8.77
N LEU A 188 3.92 17.83 9.66
CA LEU A 188 4.80 17.57 10.80
C LEU A 188 4.19 16.57 11.78
N LYS A 189 2.88 16.69 12.10
CA LYS A 189 2.18 15.69 12.92
C LYS A 189 2.14 14.32 12.25
N GLN A 190 1.94 14.27 10.93
CA GLN A 190 1.99 13.02 10.17
C GLN A 190 3.40 12.42 10.19
N GLY A 191 4.44 13.24 10.01
CA GLY A 191 5.84 12.83 10.06
C GLY A 191 6.23 12.25 11.41
N LEU A 192 5.85 12.92 12.50
CA LEU A 192 6.06 12.43 13.87
C LEU A 192 5.30 11.12 14.13
N ALA A 193 4.04 11.04 13.72
CA ALA A 193 3.27 9.81 13.82
C ALA A 193 3.94 8.68 13.01
N LYS A 194 4.48 8.96 11.82
CA LYS A 194 5.20 7.98 10.98
C LYS A 194 6.50 7.53 11.63
N GLY A 195 7.27 8.46 12.17
CA GLY A 195 8.47 8.14 12.94
C GLY A 195 8.17 7.25 14.15
N LEU A 196 7.12 7.55 14.91
CA LEU A 196 6.68 6.73 16.05
C LEU A 196 6.22 5.34 15.60
N GLY A 197 5.50 5.24 14.48
CA GLY A 197 5.09 3.96 13.89
C GLY A 197 6.28 3.10 13.47
N ILE A 198 7.28 3.69 12.81
CA ILE A 198 8.50 2.98 12.42
C ILE A 198 9.29 2.56 13.66
N GLY A 199 9.47 3.45 14.64
CA GLY A 199 10.15 3.14 15.89
C GLY A 199 9.48 2.02 16.71
N SER A 200 8.15 1.92 16.62
CA SER A 200 7.37 0.85 17.28
C SER A 200 7.62 -0.55 16.69
N ASN A 201 8.25 -0.66 15.51
CA ASN A 201 8.68 -1.96 14.97
C ASN A 201 9.72 -2.66 15.84
N GLY A 202 10.34 -1.97 16.80
CA GLY A 202 11.15 -2.60 17.85
C GLY A 202 10.40 -3.72 18.60
N LEU A 203 9.08 -3.61 18.73
CA LEU A 203 8.23 -4.61 19.36
C LEU A 203 8.23 -5.96 18.61
N VAL A 204 8.43 -5.93 17.29
CA VAL A 204 8.49 -7.14 16.45
C VAL A 204 9.68 -8.02 16.84
N PHE A 205 10.83 -7.41 17.20
CA PHE A 205 11.99 -8.15 17.70
C PHE A 205 11.72 -8.82 19.05
N ALA A 206 10.95 -8.17 19.93
CA ALA A 206 10.53 -8.77 21.20
C ALA A 206 9.60 -9.98 20.98
N VAL A 207 8.65 -9.88 20.03
CA VAL A 207 7.78 -11.01 19.63
C VAL A 207 8.62 -12.16 19.05
N TRP A 208 9.62 -11.87 18.22
CA TRP A 208 10.54 -12.87 17.69
C TRP A 208 11.36 -13.58 18.77
N SER A 209 11.80 -12.84 19.79
CA SER A 209 12.51 -13.40 20.94
C SER A 209 11.63 -14.36 21.75
N LEU A 210 10.39 -13.97 22.05
CA LEU A 210 9.42 -14.80 22.75
C LEU A 210 9.04 -16.07 21.97
N MET A 211 8.83 -15.95 20.65
CA MET A 211 8.59 -17.09 19.77
C MET A 211 9.77 -18.07 19.76
N SER A 212 10.99 -17.56 19.73
CA SER A 212 12.21 -18.38 19.76
C SER A 212 12.38 -19.09 21.10
N TYR A 213 12.09 -18.42 22.22
CA TYR A 213 12.12 -19.02 23.56
C TYR A 213 11.09 -20.15 23.70
N TYR A 214 9.84 -19.90 23.32
CA TYR A 214 8.77 -20.90 23.41
C TYR A 214 8.99 -22.06 22.44
N GLY A 215 9.44 -21.76 21.22
CA GLY A 215 9.82 -22.76 20.23
C GLY A 215 10.94 -23.69 20.73
N SER A 216 11.97 -23.14 21.39
CA SER A 216 13.06 -23.93 21.97
C SER A 216 12.58 -24.91 23.04
N ARG A 217 11.71 -24.48 23.96
CA ARG A 217 11.11 -25.39 24.96
C ARG A 217 10.27 -26.48 24.31
N MET A 218 9.55 -26.19 23.24
CA MET A 218 8.72 -27.19 22.55
C MET A 218 9.57 -28.28 21.88
N VAL A 219 10.74 -27.93 21.33
CA VAL A 219 11.71 -28.89 20.80
C VAL A 219 12.27 -29.79 21.90
N MET A 220 12.63 -29.23 23.05
CA MET A 220 13.24 -29.97 24.16
C MET A 220 12.27 -30.94 24.86
N TYR A 221 11.03 -30.53 25.12
CA TYR A 221 10.08 -31.34 25.93
C TYR A 221 9.14 -32.22 25.11
N HIS A 222 8.86 -31.87 23.85
CA HIS A 222 7.88 -32.57 23.01
C HIS A 222 8.48 -33.25 21.77
N GLY A 223 9.81 -33.24 21.61
CA GLY A 223 10.51 -33.92 20.51
C GLY A 223 10.16 -33.37 19.12
N ALA A 224 9.61 -32.15 19.03
CA ALA A 224 9.29 -31.53 17.75
C ALA A 224 10.56 -31.23 16.95
N LYS A 225 10.54 -31.48 15.63
CA LYS A 225 11.67 -31.12 14.75
C LYS A 225 11.84 -29.60 14.74
N GLY A 226 13.01 -29.11 15.13
CA GLY A 226 13.31 -27.67 15.21
C GLY A 226 13.10 -26.92 13.89
N GLY A 227 13.34 -27.58 12.74
CA GLY A 227 13.08 -27.00 11.43
C GLY A 227 11.59 -26.68 11.18
N THR A 228 10.68 -27.51 11.68
CA THR A 228 9.23 -27.27 11.55
C THR A 228 8.79 -26.12 12.46
N VAL A 229 9.33 -26.04 13.67
CA VAL A 229 9.04 -24.94 14.63
C VAL A 229 9.50 -23.60 14.07
N TYR A 230 10.72 -23.54 13.51
CA TYR A 230 11.24 -22.33 12.88
C TYR A 230 10.43 -21.93 11.65
N SER A 231 10.08 -22.89 10.78
CA SER A 231 9.26 -22.64 9.60
C SER A 231 7.89 -22.04 9.96
N VAL A 232 7.23 -22.56 11.00
CA VAL A 232 5.93 -22.04 11.45
C VAL A 232 6.06 -20.62 12.00
N GLY A 233 7.10 -20.34 12.80
CA GLY A 233 7.37 -19.00 13.31
C GLY A 233 7.61 -17.97 12.20
N VAL A 234 8.40 -18.34 11.19
CA VAL A 234 8.65 -17.52 9.99
C VAL A 234 7.36 -17.28 9.21
N SER A 235 6.53 -18.31 9.00
CA SER A 235 5.26 -18.18 8.27
C SER A 235 4.29 -17.21 8.95
N ILE A 236 4.15 -17.28 10.28
CA ILE A 236 3.28 -16.37 11.05
C ILE A 236 3.81 -14.93 10.99
N ALA A 237 5.12 -14.74 11.12
CA ALA A 237 5.74 -13.41 11.08
C ALA A 237 5.62 -12.75 9.70
N ILE A 238 5.90 -13.49 8.62
CA ILE A 238 5.77 -12.99 7.25
C ILE A 238 4.30 -12.70 6.93
N GLY A 239 3.38 -13.60 7.27
CA GLY A 239 1.94 -13.37 7.08
C GLY A 239 1.45 -12.12 7.83
N GLY A 240 1.85 -11.95 9.09
CA GLY A 240 1.50 -10.78 9.91
C GLY A 240 2.09 -9.46 9.39
N PHE A 241 3.26 -9.48 8.76
CA PHE A 241 3.85 -8.30 8.13
C PHE A 241 3.14 -7.92 6.82
N LEU A 242 2.83 -8.91 5.99
CA LEU A 242 2.19 -8.72 4.68
C LEU A 242 0.75 -8.18 4.76
N ILE A 243 0.04 -8.41 5.87
CA ILE A 243 -1.31 -7.86 6.06
C ILE A 243 -1.30 -6.39 6.52
N ILE A 244 -0.17 -5.92 7.08
CA ILE A 244 -0.01 -4.53 7.55
C ILE A 244 0.41 -3.59 6.40
N LEU A 245 1.09 -4.14 5.38
CA LEU A 245 1.59 -3.45 4.19
C LEU A 245 0.58 -3.38 3.04
#